data_AF-A0A098S8R0-F1
#
_entry.id   AF-A0A098S8R0-F1
#
_cell.length_a   1.000
_cell.length_b   1.000
_cell.length_c   1.000
_cell.angle_alpha   90.00
_cell.angle_beta   90.00
_cell.angle_gamma   90.00
#
_symmetry.space_group_name_H-M   'P 1'
#
loop_
_entity.id
_entity.type
_entity.pdbx_description
1 polymer ?
#
loop_
_entity_poly.entity_id
_entity_poly.type
_entity_poly.pdbx_seq_one_letter_code
_entity_poly.pdbx_strand_id
1 'polypeptide(L)'
;MKRFLIMALVTLFFLPVGINAQTTEELQAEKAAKSAQLDSLEKEFKALEKQVNQLQSDVANLTDQLTPYPRWKKGLLGNVGLNISNFDSWLPKDQPSTSAINIGLTSTAFINGDWENAFWRNSANLTLGWLKFDNKDNPDDTDEFQVAADAFNVVSLYGYKLSPKLAISTLGEYRTSVLDGKLNNPGYLDLGVGATWTPVTDLVVVVHPLNYNFVFADDGFNFESSLGAKVVADYTKTIVKGFNWKSNLSAFLSYEGQDLSNYTWVNTFSTAYKGVGIGLDIGLRNNKQEALAAGREDNPLQTYWILGLSYAISSN
;
A
#
# COMPACT_ATOMS: atom_id res chain seq x y z
N MET A 1 9.19 65.80 35.06
CA MET A 1 8.62 64.46 34.76
C MET A 1 8.71 64.05 33.28
N LYS A 2 8.44 64.93 32.29
CA LYS A 2 8.57 64.57 30.85
C LYS A 2 10.01 64.29 30.35
N ARG A 3 11.06 64.85 30.99
CA ARG A 3 12.47 64.59 30.62
C ARG A 3 13.02 63.24 31.14
N PHE A 4 12.48 62.74 32.25
CA PHE A 4 12.86 61.43 32.80
C PHE A 4 12.20 60.26 32.05
N LEU A 5 10.99 60.46 31.51
CA LEU A 5 10.30 59.43 30.71
C LEU A 5 10.98 59.21 29.35
N ILE A 6 11.53 60.26 28.73
CA ILE A 6 12.28 60.16 27.46
C ILE A 6 13.64 59.50 27.68
N MET A 7 14.30 59.76 28.82
CA MET A 7 15.58 59.14 29.15
C MET A 7 15.44 57.65 29.51
N ALA A 8 14.30 57.24 30.08
CA ALA A 8 13.96 55.83 30.31
C ALA A 8 13.53 55.09 29.02
N LEU A 9 12.97 55.78 28.02
CA LEU A 9 12.64 55.18 26.72
C LEU A 9 13.87 54.98 25.84
N VAL A 10 14.91 55.82 25.98
CA VAL A 10 16.16 55.70 25.21
C VAL A 10 17.07 54.61 25.77
N THR A 11 17.04 54.33 27.07
CA THR A 11 17.84 53.25 27.68
C THR A 11 17.25 51.85 27.45
N LEU A 12 15.96 51.73 27.10
CA LEU A 12 15.35 50.43 26.74
C LEU A 12 15.73 49.95 25.33
N PHE A 13 16.25 50.83 24.47
CA PHE A 13 16.70 50.49 23.11
C PHE A 13 18.18 50.09 22.99
N PHE A 14 18.94 50.16 24.08
CA PHE A 14 20.36 49.79 24.13
C PHE A 14 20.64 48.65 25.11
N LEU A 15 19.77 47.64 25.16
CA LEU A 15 20.22 46.32 25.60
C LEU A 15 21.13 45.77 24.50
N PRO A 16 22.42 45.52 24.76
CA PRO A 16 23.25 44.78 23.81
C PRO A 16 22.66 43.38 23.72
N VAL A 17 21.91 43.13 22.65
CA VAL A 17 21.75 41.77 22.12
C VAL A 17 23.17 41.26 21.96
N GLY A 18 23.52 40.21 22.70
CA GLY A 18 24.81 39.54 22.57
C GLY A 18 24.95 39.04 21.15
N ILE A 19 25.58 39.84 20.31
CA ILE A 19 26.00 39.48 18.97
C ILE A 19 27.18 38.53 19.15
N ASN A 20 26.91 37.23 19.15
CA ASN A 20 27.91 36.23 18.79
C ASN A 20 28.20 36.38 17.29
N ALA A 21 28.92 37.42 16.90
CA ALA A 21 29.50 37.50 15.57
C ALA A 21 30.76 36.65 15.58
N GLN A 22 30.61 35.34 15.40
CA GLN A 22 31.75 34.48 15.09
C GLN A 22 32.43 35.01 13.82
N THR A 23 33.76 35.10 13.86
CA THR A 23 34.55 35.50 12.71
C THR A 23 34.51 34.41 11.63
N THR A 24 34.79 34.77 10.38
CA THR A 24 34.77 33.82 9.25
C THR A 24 35.78 32.68 9.44
N GLU A 25 36.91 32.97 10.11
CA GLU A 25 37.94 32.00 10.49
C GLU A 25 37.45 31.04 11.58
N GLU A 26 36.74 31.53 12.60
CA GLU A 26 36.12 30.68 13.63
C GLU A 26 35.05 29.76 13.03
N LEU A 27 34.23 30.25 12.10
CA LEU A 27 33.25 29.43 11.38
C LEU A 27 33.92 28.37 10.50
N GLN A 28 35.05 28.67 9.87
CA GLN A 28 35.83 27.69 9.11
C GLN A 28 36.45 26.62 10.02
N ALA A 29 36.99 27.02 11.17
CA ALA A 29 37.52 26.08 12.17
C ALA A 29 36.41 25.18 12.75
N GLU A 30 35.24 25.74 13.07
CA GLU A 30 34.08 24.98 13.55
C GLU A 30 33.56 24.01 12.46
N LYS A 31 33.50 24.45 11.19
CA LYS A 31 33.13 23.57 10.06
C LYS A 31 34.12 22.43 9.88
N ALA A 32 35.43 22.69 9.99
CA ALA A 32 36.46 21.66 9.87
C ALA A 32 36.36 20.65 11.03
N ALA A 33 36.18 21.13 12.27
CA ALA A 33 35.98 20.29 13.44
C ALA A 33 34.71 19.41 13.32
N LYS A 34 33.58 19.99 12.89
CA LYS A 34 32.33 19.25 12.67
C LYS A 34 32.43 18.26 11.51
N SER A 35 33.15 18.59 10.43
CA SER A 35 33.37 17.65 9.31
C SER A 35 34.22 16.47 9.75
N ALA A 36 35.27 16.69 10.54
CA ALA A 36 36.08 15.61 11.11
C ALA A 36 35.28 14.72 12.08
N GLN A 37 34.40 15.31 12.89
CA GLN A 37 33.47 14.55 13.74
C GLN A 37 32.48 13.72 12.92
N LEU A 38 31.93 14.31 11.84
CA LEU A 38 31.04 13.60 10.92
C LEU A 38 31.75 12.41 10.28
N ASP A 39 32.96 12.60 9.75
CA ASP A 39 33.76 11.53 9.13
C ASP A 39 34.06 10.39 10.12
N SER A 40 34.30 10.72 11.40
CA SER A 40 34.50 9.74 12.46
C SER A 40 33.22 8.95 12.73
N LEU A 41 32.08 9.63 12.88
CA LEU A 41 30.78 9.01 13.10
C LEU A 41 30.35 8.15 11.91
N GLU A 42 30.63 8.56 10.67
CA GLU A 42 30.36 7.75 9.48
C GLU A 42 31.18 6.46 9.45
N LYS A 43 32.44 6.50 9.90
CA LYS A 43 33.28 5.28 10.01
C LYS A 43 32.77 4.35 11.09
N GLU A 44 32.43 4.88 12.26
CA GLU A 44 31.82 4.10 13.35
C GLU A 44 30.49 3.49 12.91
N PHE A 45 29.64 4.25 12.23
CA PHE A 45 28.37 3.77 11.69
C PHE A 45 28.56 2.62 10.69
N LYS A 46 29.50 2.74 9.75
CA LYS A 46 29.83 1.64 8.81
C LYS A 46 30.36 0.39 9.52
N ALA A 47 31.17 0.57 10.56
CA ALA A 47 31.67 -0.55 11.36
C ALA A 47 30.51 -1.25 12.11
N LEU A 48 29.59 -0.46 12.68
CA LEU A 48 28.41 -0.95 13.36
C LEU A 48 27.44 -1.64 12.40
N GLU A 49 27.22 -1.08 11.21
CA GLU A 49 26.43 -1.68 10.13
C GLU A 49 26.96 -3.07 9.75
N LYS A 50 28.29 -3.22 9.65
CA LYS A 50 28.92 -4.52 9.40
C LYS A 50 28.66 -5.52 10.54
N GLN A 51 28.77 -5.08 11.79
CA GLN A 51 28.48 -5.94 12.95
C GLN A 51 26.99 -6.34 13.00
N VAL A 52 26.08 -5.41 12.71
CA VAL A 52 24.64 -5.69 12.62
C VAL A 52 24.35 -6.70 11.51
N ASN A 53 24.94 -6.54 10.33
CA ASN A 53 24.78 -7.49 9.22
C ASN A 53 25.31 -8.89 9.58
N GLN A 54 26.45 -8.98 10.29
CA GLN A 54 26.98 -10.25 10.78
C GLN A 54 26.04 -10.90 11.79
N LEU A 55 25.60 -10.15 12.81
CA LEU A 55 24.65 -10.64 13.81
C LEU A 55 23.32 -11.08 13.18
N GLN A 56 22.82 -10.34 12.19
CA GLN A 56 21.63 -10.74 11.44
C GLN A 56 21.85 -12.08 10.71
N SER A 57 23.02 -12.29 10.10
CA SER A 57 23.38 -13.55 9.48
C SER A 57 23.48 -14.69 10.50
N ASP A 58 24.09 -14.46 11.66
CA ASP A 58 24.25 -15.47 12.70
C ASP A 58 22.89 -15.85 13.30
N VAL A 59 22.02 -14.87 13.55
CA VAL A 59 20.64 -15.09 14.00
C VAL A 59 19.83 -15.83 12.95
N ALA A 60 19.98 -15.51 11.65
CA ALA A 60 19.31 -16.25 10.58
C ALA A 60 19.76 -17.73 10.55
N ASN A 61 21.07 -17.98 10.65
CA ASN A 61 21.64 -19.33 10.69
C ASN A 61 21.14 -20.12 11.90
N LEU A 62 21.13 -19.51 13.09
CA LEU A 62 20.59 -20.13 14.30
C LEU A 62 19.09 -20.39 14.19
N THR A 63 18.35 -19.44 13.62
CA THR A 63 16.90 -19.59 13.39
C THR A 63 16.64 -20.76 12.44
N ASP A 64 17.40 -20.89 11.35
CA ASP A 64 17.29 -22.02 10.42
C ASP A 64 17.59 -23.36 11.10
N GLN A 65 18.57 -23.41 12.01
CA GLN A 65 18.83 -24.63 12.80
C GLN A 65 17.72 -24.94 13.81
N LEU A 66 17.08 -23.91 14.37
CA LEU A 66 16.05 -24.05 15.39
C LEU A 66 14.64 -24.28 14.82
N THR A 67 14.39 -23.90 13.57
CA THR A 67 13.07 -23.97 12.93
C THR A 67 13.09 -24.93 11.73
N PRO A 68 12.75 -26.22 11.93
CA PRO A 68 12.75 -27.17 10.83
C PRO A 68 11.73 -26.78 9.77
N TYR A 69 12.09 -26.99 8.50
CA TYR A 69 11.16 -26.84 7.39
C TYR A 69 10.06 -27.93 7.46
N PRO A 70 8.82 -27.62 7.03
CA PRO A 70 8.36 -26.34 6.48
C PRO A 70 8.04 -25.28 7.54
N ARG A 71 8.31 -24.02 7.19
CA ARG A 71 7.98 -22.85 8.02
C ARG A 71 6.78 -22.14 7.46
N TRP A 72 5.76 -21.92 8.27
CA TRP A 72 4.52 -21.28 7.85
C TRP A 72 4.34 -19.94 8.54
N LYS A 73 4.08 -18.91 7.74
CA LYS A 73 3.73 -17.57 8.21
C LYS A 73 2.32 -17.23 7.74
N LYS A 74 1.45 -16.89 8.67
CA LYS A 74 0.08 -16.46 8.36
C LYS A 74 -0.24 -15.15 9.05
N GLY A 75 -1.11 -14.38 8.41
CA GLY A 75 -1.57 -13.13 8.97
C GLY A 75 -2.82 -12.61 8.29
N LEU A 76 -3.39 -11.60 8.92
CA LEU A 76 -4.57 -10.87 8.51
C LEU A 76 -4.30 -9.40 8.77
N LEU A 77 -4.43 -8.58 7.73
CA LEU A 77 -4.36 -7.13 7.80
C LEU A 77 -5.66 -6.60 7.22
N GLY A 78 -6.25 -5.57 7.83
CA GLY A 78 -7.36 -4.89 7.20
C GLY A 78 -7.55 -3.48 7.73
N ASN A 79 -8.45 -2.76 7.09
CA ASN A 79 -8.80 -1.39 7.40
C ASN A 79 -10.32 -1.23 7.34
N VAL A 80 -10.87 -0.52 8.32
CA VAL A 80 -12.30 -0.17 8.37
C VAL A 80 -12.38 1.34 8.36
N GLY A 81 -12.80 1.90 7.22
CA GLY A 81 -13.13 3.32 7.07
C GLY A 81 -14.59 3.56 7.40
N LEU A 82 -14.86 4.58 8.22
CA LEU A 82 -16.20 5.04 8.53
C LEU A 82 -16.20 6.56 8.49
N ASN A 83 -17.05 7.13 7.64
CA ASN A 83 -17.30 8.56 7.60
C ASN A 83 -18.81 8.80 7.68
N ILE A 84 -19.24 9.56 8.67
CA ILE A 84 -20.64 9.91 8.89
C ILE A 84 -20.71 11.43 8.94
N SER A 85 -21.56 12.01 8.09
CA SER A 85 -21.79 13.45 8.06
C SER A 85 -23.29 13.74 8.03
N ASN A 86 -23.67 14.82 8.71
CA ASN A 86 -25.04 15.27 8.80
C ASN A 86 -25.05 16.80 8.76
N PHE A 87 -25.80 17.33 7.81
CA PHE A 87 -26.02 18.75 7.63
C PHE A 87 -27.51 19.03 7.78
N ASP A 88 -27.82 20.14 8.44
CA ASP A 88 -29.17 20.63 8.62
C ASP A 88 -29.18 22.11 8.26
N SER A 89 -30.01 22.49 7.29
CA SER A 89 -30.15 23.89 6.87
C SER A 89 -28.82 24.59 6.55
N TRP A 90 -27.87 23.89 5.92
CA TRP A 90 -26.58 24.45 5.49
C TRP A 90 -26.76 25.16 4.14
N LEU A 91 -27.33 26.36 4.20
CA LEU A 91 -27.94 27.09 3.07
C LEU A 91 -27.06 27.42 1.83
N PRO A 92 -25.72 27.52 1.89
CA PRO A 92 -24.93 27.86 0.70
C PRO A 92 -24.84 26.79 -0.41
N LYS A 93 -25.44 25.60 -0.23
CA LYS A 93 -25.40 24.48 -1.19
C LYS A 93 -26.80 24.12 -1.71
N ASP A 94 -26.84 23.46 -2.87
CA ASP A 94 -28.08 23.06 -3.55
C ASP A 94 -28.98 22.13 -2.72
N GLN A 95 -28.39 21.30 -1.85
CA GLN A 95 -29.11 20.38 -0.96
C GLN A 95 -28.73 20.70 0.50
N PRO A 96 -29.41 21.65 1.17
CA PRO A 96 -28.97 22.21 2.45
C PRO A 96 -29.06 21.21 3.61
N SER A 97 -30.01 20.28 3.57
CA SER A 97 -30.22 19.26 4.60
C SER A 97 -29.87 17.87 4.07
N THR A 98 -28.71 17.34 4.45
CA THR A 98 -28.23 16.03 3.93
C THR A 98 -27.66 15.16 5.03
N SER A 99 -27.83 13.85 4.90
CA SER A 99 -27.07 12.85 5.64
C SER A 99 -26.22 12.05 4.66
N ALA A 100 -24.96 11.74 5.01
CA ALA A 100 -24.13 10.88 4.20
C ALA A 100 -23.31 9.94 5.08
N ILE A 101 -23.35 8.65 4.73
CA ILE A 101 -22.62 7.59 5.42
C ILE A 101 -21.78 6.86 4.38
N ASN A 102 -20.48 6.81 4.60
CA ASN A 102 -19.55 6.02 3.82
C ASN A 102 -18.88 4.99 4.72
N ILE A 103 -18.98 3.72 4.32
CA ILE A 103 -18.37 2.58 5.00
C ILE A 103 -17.43 1.92 4.00
N GLY A 104 -16.16 1.78 4.37
CA GLY A 104 -15.16 1.08 3.58
C GLY A 104 -14.53 -0.04 4.40
N LEU A 105 -14.31 -1.20 3.79
CA LEU A 105 -13.62 -2.33 4.38
C LEU A 105 -12.55 -2.82 3.41
N THR A 106 -11.30 -2.88 3.86
CA THR A 106 -10.26 -3.65 3.20
C THR A 106 -9.80 -4.76 4.13
N SER A 107 -9.52 -5.93 3.56
CA SER A 107 -8.94 -7.05 4.29
C SER A 107 -8.00 -7.82 3.39
N THR A 108 -6.90 -8.29 3.95
CA THR A 108 -5.87 -9.09 3.28
C THR A 108 -5.43 -10.17 4.24
N ALA A 109 -5.76 -11.41 3.91
CA ALA A 109 -5.23 -12.59 4.58
C ALA A 109 -4.06 -13.16 3.77
N PHE A 110 -3.07 -13.74 4.44
CA PHE A 110 -2.00 -14.47 3.78
C PHE A 110 -1.60 -15.72 4.55
N ILE A 111 -1.15 -16.73 3.81
CA ILE A 111 -0.57 -17.97 4.33
C ILE A 111 0.61 -18.35 3.41
N ASN A 112 1.82 -18.25 3.95
CA ASN A 112 3.05 -18.47 3.22
C ASN A 112 3.84 -19.60 3.85
N GLY A 113 4.19 -20.61 3.06
CA GLY A 113 5.09 -21.70 3.42
C GLY A 113 6.46 -21.49 2.80
N ASP A 114 7.50 -21.74 3.57
CA ASP A 114 8.88 -21.83 3.11
C ASP A 114 9.44 -23.23 3.36
N TRP A 115 10.17 -23.73 2.37
CA TRP A 115 10.99 -24.95 2.42
C TRP A 115 12.43 -24.59 2.05
N GLU A 116 13.33 -25.57 2.21
CA GLU A 116 14.74 -25.44 1.86
C GLU A 116 14.93 -24.93 0.42
N ASN A 117 14.29 -25.61 -0.55
CA ASN A 117 14.42 -25.29 -1.98
C ASN A 117 13.12 -24.81 -2.63
N ALA A 118 12.11 -24.46 -1.84
CA ALA A 118 10.82 -24.02 -2.39
C ALA A 118 10.12 -23.01 -1.48
N PHE A 119 9.10 -22.34 -2.01
CA PHE A 119 8.16 -21.54 -1.25
C PHE A 119 6.75 -21.66 -1.84
N TRP A 120 5.74 -21.40 -1.02
CA TRP A 120 4.35 -21.32 -1.44
C TRP A 120 3.69 -20.13 -0.77
N ARG A 121 3.34 -19.11 -1.54
CA ARG A 121 2.77 -17.85 -1.04
C ARG A 121 1.32 -17.75 -1.47
N ASN A 122 0.43 -17.54 -0.51
CA ASN A 122 -1.00 -17.43 -0.77
C ASN A 122 -1.53 -16.17 -0.11
N SER A 123 -2.39 -15.43 -0.80
CA SER A 123 -3.08 -14.29 -0.25
C SER A 123 -4.50 -14.17 -0.78
N ALA A 124 -5.39 -13.65 0.05
CA ALA A 124 -6.74 -13.28 -0.34
C ALA A 124 -6.99 -11.83 0.10
N ASN A 125 -7.46 -11.00 -0.82
CA ASN A 125 -7.73 -9.59 -0.60
C ASN A 125 -9.21 -9.32 -0.89
N LEU A 126 -9.85 -8.55 -0.03
CA LEU A 126 -11.23 -8.13 -0.15
C LEU A 126 -11.31 -6.63 0.09
N THR A 127 -11.93 -5.91 -0.82
CA THR A 127 -12.21 -4.47 -0.71
C THR A 127 -13.69 -4.26 -0.99
N LEU A 128 -14.43 -3.81 0.02
CA LEU A 128 -15.85 -3.51 -0.05
C LEU A 128 -16.08 -2.06 0.35
N GLY A 129 -17.10 -1.42 -0.22
CA GLY A 129 -17.48 -0.07 0.13
C GLY A 129 -18.95 0.20 -0.13
N TRP A 130 -19.58 0.95 0.77
CA TRP A 130 -20.96 1.40 0.64
C TRP A 130 -21.06 2.90 0.90
N LEU A 131 -21.89 3.57 0.11
CA LEU A 131 -22.24 4.97 0.27
C LEU A 131 -23.76 5.09 0.35
N LYS A 132 -24.25 5.71 1.42
CA LYS A 132 -25.59 6.28 1.48
C LYS A 132 -25.45 7.79 1.45
N PHE A 133 -26.19 8.43 0.57
CA PHE A 133 -26.33 9.88 0.52
C PHE A 133 -27.83 10.18 0.44
N ASP A 134 -28.32 10.94 1.41
CA ASP A 134 -29.75 11.21 1.60
C ASP A 134 -29.96 12.72 1.75
N ASN A 135 -30.68 13.28 0.80
CA ASN A 135 -31.21 14.63 0.80
C ASN A 135 -32.59 14.63 1.48
N LYS A 136 -32.62 15.12 2.72
CA LYS A 136 -33.83 15.12 3.57
C LYS A 136 -34.96 16.00 3.02
N ASP A 137 -34.63 16.89 2.08
CA ASP A 137 -35.57 17.79 1.44
C ASP A 137 -36.15 17.21 0.13
N ASN A 138 -35.72 16.02 -0.30
CA ASN A 138 -36.19 15.36 -1.52
C ASN A 138 -36.83 13.98 -1.21
N PRO A 139 -38.16 13.83 -1.30
CA PRO A 139 -38.84 12.55 -1.04
C PRO A 139 -38.60 11.49 -2.12
N ASP A 140 -38.10 11.88 -3.30
CA ASP A 140 -37.76 10.96 -4.40
C ASP A 140 -36.29 10.53 -4.38
N ASP A 141 -35.54 10.86 -3.33
CA ASP A 141 -34.14 10.46 -3.21
C ASP A 141 -33.97 8.96 -2.95
N THR A 142 -32.85 8.40 -3.38
CA THR A 142 -32.50 7.01 -3.10
C THR A 142 -31.80 6.94 -1.75
N ASP A 143 -32.57 6.72 -0.68
CA ASP A 143 -32.04 6.65 0.68
C ASP A 143 -31.37 5.30 1.02
N GLU A 144 -31.05 4.49 0.03
CA GLU A 144 -30.43 3.18 0.24
C GLU A 144 -28.90 3.22 0.14
N PHE A 145 -28.23 2.26 0.78
CA PHE A 145 -26.79 2.09 0.61
C PHE A 145 -26.50 1.54 -0.78
N GLN A 146 -25.61 2.22 -1.49
CA GLN A 146 -25.12 1.82 -2.82
C GLN A 146 -23.70 1.26 -2.71
N VAL A 147 -23.40 0.22 -3.48
CA VAL A 147 -22.05 -0.34 -3.56
C VAL A 147 -21.12 0.67 -4.25
N ALA A 148 -20.12 1.13 -3.50
CA ALA A 148 -19.11 2.08 -3.95
C ALA A 148 -17.77 1.40 -4.30
N ALA A 149 -17.51 0.22 -3.75
CA ALA A 149 -16.36 -0.61 -4.08
C ALA A 149 -16.68 -2.10 -3.87
N ASP A 150 -16.22 -2.94 -4.79
CA ASP A 150 -16.34 -4.39 -4.70
C ASP A 150 -15.24 -5.08 -5.51
N ALA A 151 -14.19 -5.50 -4.81
CA ALA A 151 -13.09 -6.23 -5.40
C ALA A 151 -12.63 -7.35 -4.47
N PHE A 152 -12.59 -8.55 -5.02
CA PHE A 152 -12.04 -9.74 -4.39
C PHE A 152 -10.92 -10.30 -5.25
N ASN A 153 -9.81 -10.68 -4.61
CA ASN A 153 -8.65 -11.27 -5.27
C ASN A 153 -8.09 -12.42 -4.44
N VAL A 154 -7.74 -13.54 -5.06
CA VAL A 154 -7.00 -14.64 -4.44
C VAL A 154 -5.80 -14.98 -5.30
N VAL A 155 -4.62 -15.03 -4.69
CA VAL A 155 -3.36 -15.37 -5.35
C VAL A 155 -2.74 -16.58 -4.69
N SER A 156 -2.22 -17.49 -5.50
CA SER A 156 -1.37 -18.60 -5.09
C SER A 156 -0.13 -18.64 -5.98
N LEU A 157 1.04 -18.50 -5.37
CA LEU A 157 2.34 -18.49 -6.04
C LEU A 157 3.21 -19.60 -5.45
N TYR A 158 3.54 -20.59 -6.26
CA TYR A 158 4.49 -21.64 -5.89
C TYR A 158 5.80 -21.45 -6.65
N GLY A 159 6.93 -21.60 -5.97
CA GLY A 159 8.24 -21.46 -6.61
C GLY A 159 9.29 -22.44 -6.09
N TYR A 160 10.14 -22.91 -7.00
CA TYR A 160 11.33 -23.71 -6.70
C TYR A 160 12.57 -22.81 -6.82
N LYS A 161 13.33 -22.69 -5.72
CA LYS A 161 14.48 -21.80 -5.58
C LYS A 161 15.66 -22.36 -6.39
N LEU A 162 16.13 -21.59 -7.37
CA LEU A 162 17.38 -21.86 -8.10
C LEU A 162 18.59 -21.24 -7.39
N SER A 163 18.36 -20.17 -6.63
CA SER A 163 19.30 -19.52 -5.72
C SER A 163 18.52 -18.87 -4.57
N PRO A 164 19.18 -18.33 -3.53
CA PRO A 164 18.50 -17.64 -2.45
C PRO A 164 17.59 -16.47 -2.89
N LYS A 165 17.84 -15.91 -4.09
CA LYS A 165 17.10 -14.74 -4.61
C LYS A 165 16.27 -15.02 -5.86
N LEU A 166 16.44 -16.18 -6.50
CA LEU A 166 15.80 -16.48 -7.78
C LEU A 166 15.13 -17.85 -7.72
N ALA A 167 13.90 -17.91 -8.20
CA ALA A 167 13.11 -19.13 -8.31
C ALA A 167 12.43 -19.21 -9.68
N ILE A 168 12.23 -20.43 -10.17
CA ILE A 168 11.19 -20.69 -11.18
C ILE A 168 9.87 -20.83 -10.45
N SER A 169 8.78 -20.31 -11.02
CA SER A 169 7.51 -20.26 -10.31
C SER A 169 6.30 -20.34 -11.24
N THR A 170 5.18 -20.71 -10.63
CA THR A 170 3.85 -20.70 -11.22
C THR A 170 2.89 -19.93 -10.32
N LEU A 171 1.94 -19.23 -10.92
CA LEU A 171 1.00 -18.36 -10.23
C LEU A 171 -0.41 -18.64 -10.74
N GLY A 172 -1.35 -18.75 -9.81
CA GLY A 172 -2.77 -18.59 -10.05
C GLY A 172 -3.25 -17.30 -9.38
N GLU A 173 -3.92 -16.42 -10.11
CA GLU A 173 -4.63 -15.27 -9.54
C GLU A 173 -6.07 -15.26 -10.03
N TYR A 174 -7.01 -15.25 -9.10
CA TYR A 174 -8.45 -15.17 -9.38
C TYR A 174 -9.01 -13.85 -8.85
N ARG A 175 -9.68 -13.08 -9.70
CA ARG A 175 -10.23 -11.76 -9.38
C ARG A 175 -11.70 -11.68 -9.76
N THR A 176 -12.55 -11.13 -8.90
CA THR A 176 -13.97 -10.92 -9.18
C THR A 176 -14.60 -9.91 -8.22
N SER A 177 -15.89 -9.65 -8.38
CA SER A 177 -16.75 -8.90 -7.46
C SER A 177 -17.64 -9.89 -6.68
N VAL A 178 -17.99 -9.58 -5.43
CA VAL A 178 -18.71 -10.52 -4.54
C VAL A 178 -20.07 -10.02 -4.07
N LEU A 179 -20.42 -8.77 -4.35
CA LEU A 179 -21.70 -8.15 -4.04
C LEU A 179 -22.63 -8.17 -5.26
N ASP A 180 -23.91 -7.87 -5.02
CA ASP A 180 -24.96 -7.65 -6.03
C ASP A 180 -25.07 -8.72 -7.15
N GLY A 181 -24.74 -9.97 -6.81
CA GLY A 181 -24.77 -11.09 -7.76
C GLY A 181 -23.73 -10.99 -8.89
N LYS A 182 -22.69 -10.16 -8.73
CA LYS A 182 -21.63 -9.93 -9.74
C LYS A 182 -20.49 -10.95 -9.71
N LEU A 183 -20.67 -12.05 -8.97
CA LEU A 183 -19.67 -13.11 -8.91
C LEU A 183 -19.43 -13.71 -10.29
N ASN A 184 -18.17 -13.72 -10.72
CA ASN A 184 -17.73 -14.12 -12.05
C ASN A 184 -18.36 -13.32 -13.22
N ASN A 185 -18.82 -12.09 -12.96
CA ASN A 185 -19.37 -11.24 -14.01
C ASN A 185 -18.93 -9.75 -13.91
N PRO A 186 -17.68 -9.43 -14.31
CA PRO A 186 -16.67 -10.35 -14.81
C PRO A 186 -15.87 -11.05 -13.70
N GLY A 187 -15.38 -12.23 -14.01
CA GLY A 187 -14.33 -12.94 -13.27
C GLY A 187 -13.07 -13.04 -14.12
N TYR A 188 -11.91 -12.99 -13.50
CA TYR A 188 -10.63 -13.17 -14.17
C TYR A 188 -9.85 -14.29 -13.50
N LEU A 189 -9.26 -15.18 -14.27
CA LEU A 189 -8.32 -16.18 -13.79
C LEU A 189 -7.03 -16.08 -14.61
N ASP A 190 -5.95 -15.73 -13.95
CA ASP A 190 -4.61 -15.73 -14.51
C ASP A 190 -3.88 -16.99 -14.09
N LEU A 191 -3.42 -17.77 -15.06
CA LEU A 191 -2.53 -18.91 -14.83
C LEU A 191 -1.20 -18.66 -15.54
N GLY A 192 -0.14 -18.53 -14.76
CA GLY A 192 1.17 -18.11 -15.23
C GLY A 192 2.30 -19.03 -14.81
N VAL A 193 3.34 -19.06 -15.64
CA VAL A 193 4.65 -19.65 -15.31
C VAL A 193 5.78 -18.69 -15.70
N GLY A 194 6.85 -18.72 -14.93
CA GLY A 194 8.04 -17.92 -15.19
C GLY A 194 9.00 -17.94 -14.01
N ALA A 195 9.41 -16.75 -13.58
CA ALA A 195 10.37 -16.60 -12.49
C ALA A 195 9.87 -15.68 -11.39
N THR A 196 10.38 -15.91 -10.18
CA THR A 196 10.25 -15.03 -9.04
C THR A 196 11.63 -14.59 -8.59
N TRP A 197 11.80 -13.30 -8.42
CA TRP A 197 13.02 -12.65 -7.96
C TRP A 197 12.76 -11.93 -6.64
N THR A 198 13.56 -12.25 -5.62
CA THR A 198 13.53 -11.64 -4.29
C THR A 198 14.87 -10.93 -4.03
N PRO A 199 15.06 -9.71 -4.56
CA PRO A 199 16.33 -8.99 -4.45
C PRO A 199 16.73 -8.67 -3.01
N VAL A 200 15.73 -8.37 -2.18
CA VAL A 200 15.81 -8.06 -0.76
C VAL A 200 14.65 -8.75 -0.03
N THR A 201 14.76 -8.92 1.29
CA THR A 201 13.78 -9.64 2.11
C THR A 201 12.35 -9.09 1.98
N ASP A 202 12.23 -7.77 1.83
CA ASP A 202 10.95 -7.06 1.82
C ASP A 202 10.29 -6.97 0.43
N LEU A 203 10.98 -7.39 -0.65
CA LEU A 203 10.52 -7.24 -2.03
C LEU A 203 10.48 -8.58 -2.76
N VAL A 204 9.31 -8.91 -3.32
CA VAL A 204 9.07 -10.06 -4.19
C VAL A 204 8.63 -9.54 -5.54
N VAL A 205 9.35 -9.91 -6.59
CA VAL A 205 8.99 -9.61 -7.99
C VAL A 205 8.69 -10.91 -8.71
N VAL A 206 7.54 -11.01 -9.36
CA VAL A 206 7.14 -12.15 -10.18
C VAL A 206 7.05 -11.67 -11.62
N VAL A 207 7.69 -12.39 -12.54
CA VAL A 207 7.59 -12.15 -13.98
C VAL A 207 7.28 -13.47 -14.65
N HIS A 208 6.03 -13.62 -15.09
CA HIS A 208 5.51 -14.79 -15.78
C HIS A 208 5.23 -14.44 -17.23
N PRO A 209 6.19 -14.63 -18.15
CA PRO A 209 6.01 -14.29 -19.57
C PRO A 209 4.99 -15.20 -20.27
N LEU A 210 4.68 -16.36 -19.68
CA LEU A 210 3.64 -17.26 -20.14
C LEU A 210 2.50 -17.24 -19.13
N ASN A 211 1.60 -16.26 -19.26
CA ASN A 211 0.40 -16.15 -18.45
C ASN A 211 -0.83 -16.07 -19.35
N TYR A 212 -1.76 -17.00 -19.19
CA TYR A 212 -3.05 -16.92 -19.85
C TYR A 212 -4.07 -16.27 -18.92
N ASN A 213 -4.71 -15.21 -19.39
CA ASN A 213 -5.78 -14.53 -18.68
C ASN A 213 -7.13 -15.04 -19.21
N PHE A 214 -7.81 -15.87 -18.42
CA PHE A 214 -9.19 -16.27 -18.67
C PHE A 214 -10.13 -15.17 -18.14
N VAL A 215 -11.10 -14.79 -18.94
CA VAL A 215 -12.19 -13.89 -18.53
C VAL A 215 -13.51 -14.64 -18.60
N PHE A 216 -14.27 -14.58 -17.51
CA PHE A 216 -15.60 -15.12 -17.38
C PHE A 216 -16.56 -13.93 -17.30
N ALA A 217 -17.55 -13.87 -18.17
CA ALA A 217 -18.60 -12.86 -18.13
C ALA A 217 -19.86 -13.40 -18.83
N ASP A 218 -21.02 -12.90 -18.45
CA ASP A 218 -22.28 -13.28 -19.10
C ASP A 218 -22.40 -12.65 -20.51
N ASP A 219 -23.21 -13.28 -21.36
CA ASP A 219 -23.50 -12.86 -22.75
C ASP A 219 -24.06 -11.42 -22.77
N GLY A 220 -23.18 -10.43 -22.93
CA GLY A 220 -23.53 -9.01 -22.88
C GLY A 220 -22.34 -8.06 -22.85
N PHE A 221 -21.17 -8.57 -22.46
CA PHE A 221 -19.92 -7.81 -22.48
C PHE A 221 -18.88 -8.54 -23.34
N ASN A 222 -18.22 -7.82 -24.26
CA ASN A 222 -17.15 -8.35 -25.09
C ASN A 222 -15.84 -8.39 -24.29
N PHE A 223 -15.79 -9.28 -23.30
CA PHE A 223 -14.53 -9.60 -22.62
C PHE A 223 -13.76 -10.64 -23.42
N GLU A 224 -12.46 -10.42 -23.59
CA GLU A 224 -11.56 -11.28 -24.33
C GLU A 224 -10.47 -11.82 -23.41
N SER A 225 -10.30 -13.13 -23.45
CA SER A 225 -9.17 -13.83 -22.83
C SER A 225 -7.97 -13.73 -23.74
N SER A 226 -6.76 -13.58 -23.19
CA SER A 226 -5.56 -13.48 -24.01
C SER A 226 -4.32 -14.07 -23.34
N LEU A 227 -3.33 -14.41 -24.15
CA LEU A 227 -2.00 -14.74 -23.68
C LEU A 227 -1.20 -13.45 -23.44
N GLY A 228 -0.38 -13.44 -22.39
CA GLY A 228 0.44 -12.29 -22.08
C GLY A 228 1.50 -12.56 -21.02
N ALA A 229 2.14 -11.48 -20.59
CA ALA A 229 3.07 -11.49 -19.48
C ALA A 229 2.40 -10.94 -18.22
N LYS A 230 2.61 -11.62 -17.09
CA LYS A 230 2.19 -11.12 -15.78
C LYS A 230 3.38 -10.64 -14.97
N VAL A 231 3.23 -9.45 -14.39
CA VAL A 231 4.22 -8.84 -13.52
C VAL A 231 3.56 -8.53 -12.18
N VAL A 232 4.12 -9.07 -11.11
CA VAL A 232 3.69 -8.75 -9.73
C VAL A 232 4.88 -8.21 -8.97
N ALA A 233 4.70 -7.13 -8.23
CA ALA A 233 5.69 -6.61 -7.30
C ALA A 233 5.04 -6.37 -5.93
N ASP A 234 5.47 -7.16 -4.96
CA ASP A 234 5.03 -7.10 -3.57
C ASP A 234 6.15 -6.57 -2.68
N TYR A 235 5.93 -5.40 -2.10
CA TYR A 235 6.84 -4.78 -1.16
C TYR A 235 6.16 -4.59 0.19
N THR A 236 6.80 -5.01 1.29
CA THR A 236 6.28 -4.79 2.64
C THR A 236 7.42 -4.42 3.58
N LYS A 237 7.37 -3.21 4.14
CA LYS A 237 8.43 -2.72 5.04
C LYS A 237 7.87 -1.88 6.18
N THR A 238 8.43 -2.06 7.36
CA THR A 238 8.31 -1.09 8.46
C THR A 238 9.26 0.07 8.18
N ILE A 239 8.73 1.24 7.81
CA ILE A 239 9.55 2.41 7.46
C ILE A 239 10.17 3.02 8.72
N VAL A 240 9.34 3.19 9.76
CA VAL A 240 9.75 3.58 11.11
C VAL A 240 8.95 2.77 12.13
N LYS A 241 9.41 2.72 13.37
CA LYS A 241 8.73 1.95 14.42
C LYS A 241 7.25 2.36 14.52
N GLY A 242 6.35 1.40 14.33
CA GLY A 242 4.91 1.64 14.36
C GLY A 242 4.34 2.25 13.08
N PHE A 243 5.08 2.30 11.98
CA PHE A 243 4.59 2.70 10.67
C PHE A 243 5.02 1.71 9.58
N ASN A 244 4.03 1.00 9.04
CA ASN A 244 4.21 -0.03 8.03
C ASN A 244 3.69 0.47 6.69
N TRP A 245 4.40 0.11 5.63
CA TRP A 245 3.97 0.33 4.26
C TRP A 245 4.00 -0.99 3.50
N LYS A 246 2.89 -1.29 2.84
CA LYS A 246 2.77 -2.34 1.85
C LYS A 246 2.43 -1.73 0.50
N SER A 247 3.11 -2.15 -0.55
CA SER A 247 2.83 -1.79 -1.94
C SER A 247 2.72 -3.07 -2.75
N ASN A 248 1.60 -3.26 -3.43
CA ASN A 248 1.33 -4.41 -4.29
C ASN A 248 0.95 -3.90 -5.67
N LEU A 249 1.77 -4.22 -6.67
CA LEU A 249 1.47 -4.02 -8.08
C LEU A 249 1.18 -5.38 -8.71
N SER A 250 0.05 -5.51 -9.40
CA SER A 250 -0.27 -6.64 -10.28
C SER A 250 -0.61 -6.09 -11.65
N ALA A 251 0.15 -6.47 -12.68
CA ALA A 251 -0.04 -6.03 -14.05
C ALA A 251 -0.06 -7.24 -14.99
N PHE A 252 -0.99 -7.23 -15.93
CA PHE A 252 -1.08 -8.17 -17.04
C PHE A 252 -0.89 -7.40 -18.34
N LEU A 253 0.05 -7.85 -19.15
CA LEU A 253 0.44 -7.26 -20.43
C LEU A 253 0.09 -8.26 -21.54
N SER A 254 -1.01 -8.02 -22.24
CA SER A 254 -1.45 -8.88 -23.33
C SER A 254 -0.53 -8.77 -24.54
N TYR A 255 -0.28 -9.89 -25.22
CA TYR A 255 0.43 -9.92 -26.49
C TYR A 255 -0.46 -9.60 -27.69
N GLU A 256 -1.77 -9.50 -27.48
CA GLU A 256 -2.76 -9.23 -28.52
C GLU A 256 -3.15 -7.74 -28.59
N GLY A 257 -2.83 -6.94 -27.57
CA GLY A 257 -3.01 -5.50 -27.60
C GLY A 257 -3.00 -4.83 -26.22
N GLN A 258 -2.82 -3.51 -26.20
CA GLN A 258 -2.86 -2.74 -24.95
C GLN A 258 -4.25 -2.70 -24.31
N ASP A 259 -5.31 -2.80 -25.11
CA ASP A 259 -6.70 -2.80 -24.62
C ASP A 259 -7.05 -4.07 -23.82
N LEU A 260 -6.28 -5.14 -23.97
CA LEU A 260 -6.42 -6.36 -23.16
C LEU A 260 -5.47 -6.37 -21.96
N SER A 261 -4.60 -5.37 -21.86
CA SER A 261 -3.69 -5.21 -20.72
C SER A 261 -4.41 -4.50 -19.57
N ASN A 262 -4.01 -4.83 -18.34
CA ASN A 262 -4.56 -4.23 -17.14
C ASN A 262 -3.52 -4.14 -16.03
N TYR A 263 -3.72 -3.22 -15.09
CA TYR A 263 -2.95 -3.21 -13.86
C TYR A 263 -3.80 -2.72 -12.68
N THR A 264 -3.40 -3.19 -11.51
CA THR A 264 -3.86 -2.71 -10.21
C THR A 264 -2.64 -2.46 -9.34
N TRP A 265 -2.58 -1.29 -8.72
CA TRP A 265 -1.53 -0.90 -7.79
C TRP A 265 -2.15 -0.39 -6.49
N VAL A 266 -1.91 -1.10 -5.41
CA VAL A 266 -2.43 -0.79 -4.08
C VAL A 266 -1.30 -0.46 -3.12
N ASN A 267 -1.43 0.67 -2.43
CA ASN A 267 -0.55 1.09 -1.35
C ASN A 267 -1.34 1.14 -0.05
N THR A 268 -0.86 0.42 0.96
CA THR A 268 -1.43 0.41 2.31
C THR A 268 -0.41 0.95 3.29
N PHE A 269 -0.76 2.02 3.98
CA PHE A 269 -0.03 2.56 5.12
C PHE A 269 -0.77 2.19 6.39
N SER A 270 -0.06 1.72 7.41
CA SER A 270 -0.69 1.35 8.68
C SER A 270 0.18 1.71 9.87
N THR A 271 -0.44 2.33 10.88
CA THR A 271 0.18 2.55 12.19
C THR A 271 -0.10 1.41 13.17
N ALA A 272 -0.65 0.28 12.72
CA ALA A 272 -1.07 -0.80 13.59
C ALA A 272 0.06 -1.30 14.47
N TYR A 273 -0.12 -1.17 15.78
CA TYR A 273 0.79 -1.64 16.81
C TYR A 273 0.01 -2.50 17.80
N LYS A 274 0.47 -3.72 18.05
CA LYS A 274 -0.25 -4.73 18.86
C LYS A 274 -1.70 -4.99 18.39
N GLY A 275 -1.94 -4.89 17.09
CA GLY A 275 -3.21 -5.32 16.50
C GLY A 275 -4.14 -4.22 16.02
N VAL A 276 -3.97 -2.95 16.44
CA VAL A 276 -4.87 -1.84 16.04
C VAL A 276 -4.05 -0.58 15.74
N GLY A 277 -4.50 0.22 14.78
CA GLY A 277 -3.94 1.53 14.46
C GLY A 277 -4.80 2.29 13.46
N ILE A 278 -4.19 3.22 12.73
CA ILE A 278 -4.81 3.98 11.64
C ILE A 278 -4.25 3.45 10.33
N GLY A 279 -5.14 3.17 9.37
CA GLY A 279 -4.79 2.67 8.04
C GLY A 279 -5.20 3.66 6.95
N LEU A 280 -4.36 3.80 5.94
CA LEU A 280 -4.69 4.46 4.69
C LEU A 280 -4.39 3.49 3.54
N ASP A 281 -5.43 3.11 2.81
CA ASP A 281 -5.33 2.37 1.56
C ASP A 281 -5.52 3.33 0.39
N ILE A 282 -4.70 3.19 -0.65
CA ILE A 282 -4.81 3.92 -1.91
C ILE A 282 -4.69 2.90 -3.03
N GLY A 283 -5.71 2.80 -3.87
CA GLY A 283 -5.72 1.92 -5.03
C GLY A 283 -5.79 2.70 -6.33
N LEU A 284 -4.98 2.29 -7.30
CA LEU A 284 -4.99 2.76 -8.68
C LEU A 284 -5.22 1.56 -9.59
N ARG A 285 -6.08 1.69 -10.58
CA ARG A 285 -6.41 0.61 -11.50
C ARG A 285 -6.67 1.14 -12.90
N ASN A 286 -6.31 0.35 -13.89
CA ASN A 286 -6.64 0.61 -15.29
C ASN A 286 -6.96 -0.72 -15.99
N ASN A 287 -8.11 -0.76 -16.66
CA ASN A 287 -8.58 -1.93 -17.38
C ASN A 287 -9.58 -1.47 -18.45
N LYS A 288 -9.16 -1.51 -19.72
CA LYS A 288 -9.98 -1.03 -20.84
C LYS A 288 -11.24 -1.87 -21.03
N GLN A 289 -11.17 -3.18 -20.83
CA GLN A 289 -12.31 -4.07 -21.01
C GLN A 289 -13.43 -3.73 -20.02
N GLU A 290 -13.09 -3.41 -18.77
CA GLU A 290 -14.06 -2.95 -17.77
C GLU A 290 -14.62 -1.56 -18.09
N ALA A 291 -13.80 -0.67 -18.63
CA ALA A 291 -14.28 0.65 -19.07
C ALA A 291 -15.31 0.51 -20.21
N LEU A 292 -15.02 -0.33 -21.22
CA LEU A 292 -15.94 -0.63 -22.31
C LEU A 292 -17.23 -1.28 -21.81
N ALA A 293 -17.12 -2.23 -20.87
CA ALA A 293 -18.28 -2.85 -20.23
C ALA A 293 -19.14 -1.84 -19.45
N ALA A 294 -18.52 -0.79 -18.89
CA ALA A 294 -19.22 0.33 -18.27
C ALA A 294 -19.76 1.38 -19.27
N GLY A 295 -19.72 1.09 -20.58
CA GLY A 295 -20.19 1.99 -21.63
C GLY A 295 -19.26 3.19 -21.89
N ARG A 296 -17.98 3.10 -21.50
CA ARG A 296 -16.99 4.16 -21.68
C ARG A 296 -16.10 3.89 -22.89
N GLU A 297 -15.98 4.88 -23.78
CA GLU A 297 -15.06 4.81 -24.93
C GLU A 297 -13.61 5.14 -24.56
N ASP A 298 -13.37 5.79 -23.41
CA ASP A 298 -12.06 6.06 -22.85
C ASP A 298 -11.63 4.95 -21.86
N ASN A 299 -10.43 5.06 -21.27
CA ASN A 299 -9.95 4.14 -20.23
C ASN A 299 -9.42 4.95 -19.05
N PRO A 300 -10.31 5.59 -18.28
CA PRO A 300 -9.90 6.48 -17.21
C PRO A 300 -9.16 5.70 -16.12
N LEU A 301 -8.24 6.39 -15.45
CA LEU A 301 -7.61 5.85 -14.24
C LEU A 301 -8.69 5.69 -13.16
N GLN A 302 -8.92 4.47 -12.72
CA GLN A 302 -9.82 4.14 -11.64
C GLN A 302 -9.04 4.29 -10.32
N THR A 303 -9.63 4.95 -9.32
CA THR A 303 -8.96 5.19 -8.04
C THR A 303 -9.89 4.99 -6.86
N TYR A 304 -9.32 4.55 -5.74
CA TYR A 304 -10.01 4.60 -4.44
C TYR A 304 -9.00 4.97 -3.35
N TRP A 305 -9.53 5.50 -2.24
CA TRP A 305 -8.77 5.61 -1.01
C TRP A 305 -9.68 5.34 0.19
N ILE A 306 -9.15 4.67 1.20
CA ILE A 306 -9.86 4.36 2.44
C ILE A 306 -8.96 4.73 3.61
N LEU A 307 -9.37 5.75 4.37
CA LEU A 307 -8.75 6.10 5.64
C LEU A 307 -9.62 5.54 6.77
N GLY A 308 -9.01 4.83 7.71
CA GLY A 308 -9.78 4.12 8.71
C GLY A 308 -8.98 3.57 9.88
N LEU A 309 -9.66 2.79 10.71
CA LEU A 309 -9.04 1.97 11.74
C LEU A 309 -8.46 0.73 11.09
N SER A 310 -7.14 0.55 11.21
CA SER A 310 -6.47 -0.66 10.75
C SER A 310 -6.35 -1.70 11.86
N TYR A 311 -6.44 -2.96 11.48
CA TYR A 311 -6.14 -4.10 12.35
C TYR A 311 -5.11 -5.02 11.70
N ALA A 312 -4.17 -5.53 12.49
CA ALA A 312 -3.07 -6.36 11.99
C ALA A 312 -2.78 -7.51 12.95
N ILE A 313 -3.13 -8.73 12.55
CA ILE A 313 -2.89 -9.95 13.33
C ILE A 313 -1.92 -10.80 12.52
N SER A 314 -0.74 -11.09 13.07
CA SER A 314 0.23 -12.00 12.45
C SER A 314 0.67 -13.01 13.49
N SER A 315 0.65 -14.30 13.15
CA SER A 315 1.38 -15.30 13.91
C SER A 315 2.74 -15.48 13.25
N ASN A 316 3.80 -15.14 13.97
CA ASN A 316 5.11 -15.71 13.73
C ASN A 316 5.21 -17.01 14.53
#